data_AF-A0A418TAK3-F1
#
_entry.id   AF-A0A418TAK3-F1
#
_cell.length_a   1.000
_cell.length_b   1.000
_cell.length_c   1.000
_cell.angle_alpha   90.00
_cell.angle_beta   90.00
_cell.angle_gamma   90.00
#
_symmetry.space_group_name_H-M   'P 1'
#
loop_
_entity.id
_entity.type
_entity.pdbx_description
1 polymer ?
#
loop_
_entity_poly.entity_id
_entity_poly.type
_entity_poly.pdbx_seq_one_letter_code
_entity_poly.pdbx_strand_id
1 'polypeptide(L)'
;MKLIMNEGFNNETINFDGFSFKNCSFTNCVIIITTLNFNFEGCSFYGSALHVNPDLPIFEVSHRLSQSVYDTETNCYRDDYKYPRTKVPLPTTNVH
;
A
#
# COMPACT_ATOMS: atom_id res chain seq x y z
N MET A 1 -2.84 -11.18 9.63
CA MET A 1 -2.16 -10.46 8.53
C MET A 1 -0.85 -11.17 8.21
N LYS A 2 -0.45 -11.23 6.94
CA LYS A 2 0.86 -11.76 6.54
C LYS A 2 1.89 -10.62 6.59
N LEU A 3 3.03 -10.85 7.23
CA LEU A 3 4.11 -9.87 7.33
C LEU A 3 5.06 -10.01 6.13
N ILE A 4 5.41 -8.89 5.52
CA ILE A 4 6.41 -8.75 4.46
C ILE A 4 7.42 -7.71 4.94
N MET A 5 8.71 -8.00 4.82
CA MET A 5 9.77 -7.12 5.35
C MET A 5 10.94 -6.99 4.40
N ASN A 6 11.56 -5.81 4.37
CA ASN A 6 12.78 -5.51 3.60
C ASN A 6 12.66 -5.78 2.09
N GLU A 7 11.44 -5.69 1.56
CA GLU A 7 11.14 -5.90 0.14
C GLU A 7 10.94 -4.56 -0.58
N GLY A 8 11.36 -4.52 -1.86
CA GLY A 8 11.17 -3.38 -2.75
C GLY A 8 10.25 -3.72 -3.90
N PHE A 9 9.16 -2.95 -4.04
CA PHE A 9 8.18 -3.12 -5.10
C PHE A 9 8.28 -1.98 -6.10
N ASN A 10 8.22 -2.30 -7.40
CA ASN A 10 8.40 -1.31 -8.47
C ASN A 10 7.41 -1.56 -9.61
N ASN A 11 6.70 -0.51 -10.05
CA ASN A 11 5.76 -0.55 -11.19
C ASN A 11 4.63 -1.60 -11.05
N GLU A 12 4.20 -1.88 -9.82
CA GLU A 12 3.20 -2.92 -9.54
C GLU A 12 1.95 -2.36 -8.86
N THR A 13 0.84 -3.10 -9.01
CA THR A 13 -0.40 -2.83 -8.27
C THR A 13 -0.49 -3.77 -7.07
N ILE A 14 -0.59 -3.22 -5.87
CA ILE A 14 -0.49 -3.97 -4.61
C ILE A 14 -1.74 -3.74 -3.79
N ASN A 15 -2.37 -4.83 -3.35
CA ASN A 15 -3.48 -4.76 -2.40
C ASN A 15 -2.96 -4.91 -0.97
N PHE A 16 -3.23 -3.93 -0.11
CA PHE A 16 -2.72 -3.91 1.25
C PHE A 16 -3.57 -4.73 2.23
N ASP A 17 -4.79 -5.09 1.84
CA ASP A 17 -5.71 -5.83 2.73
C ASP A 17 -5.14 -7.18 3.15
N GLY A 18 -5.03 -7.38 4.46
CA GLY A 18 -4.51 -8.59 5.07
C GLY A 18 -2.98 -8.66 5.16
N PHE A 19 -2.26 -7.60 4.77
CA PHE A 19 -0.80 -7.56 4.77
C PHE A 19 -0.26 -6.52 5.75
N SER A 20 0.89 -6.83 6.33
CA SER A 20 1.72 -5.90 7.11
C SER A 20 3.05 -5.74 6.40
N PHE A 21 3.49 -4.51 6.15
CA PHE A 21 4.77 -4.22 5.50
C PHE A 21 5.73 -3.55 6.48
N LYS A 22 7.00 -3.96 6.52
CA LYS A 22 8.00 -3.34 7.40
C LYS A 22 9.31 -3.10 6.66
N ASN A 23 9.82 -1.87 6.73
CA ASN A 23 11.02 -1.46 6.01
C ASN A 23 10.95 -1.78 4.50
N CYS A 24 9.78 -1.59 3.89
CA CYS A 24 9.56 -1.82 2.47
C CYS A 24 9.63 -0.52 1.67
N SER A 25 10.04 -0.60 0.41
CA SER A 25 9.99 0.52 -0.53
C SER A 25 9.00 0.25 -1.66
N PHE A 26 8.24 1.27 -2.04
CA PHE A 26 7.26 1.22 -3.10
C PHE A 26 7.55 2.36 -4.08
N THR A 27 7.94 2.01 -5.31
CA THR A 27 8.30 3.00 -6.34
C THR A 27 7.35 2.88 -7.52
N ASN A 28 6.72 3.97 -7.92
CA ASN A 28 5.79 4.01 -9.05
C ASN A 28 4.71 2.90 -8.98
N CYS A 29 4.23 2.64 -7.76
CA CYS A 29 3.27 1.57 -7.48
C CYS A 29 1.85 2.13 -7.34
N VAL A 30 0.86 1.28 -7.62
CA VAL A 30 -0.56 1.57 -7.34
C VAL A 30 -0.99 0.76 -6.13
N ILE A 31 -1.23 1.43 -5.02
CA ILE A 31 -1.57 0.80 -3.74
C ILE A 31 -3.08 0.89 -3.55
N ILE A 32 -3.72 -0.24 -3.31
CA ILE A 32 -5.16 -0.34 -3.09
C ILE A 32 -5.42 -0.70 -1.63
N ILE A 33 -6.22 0.12 -0.95
CA ILE A 33 -6.61 -0.04 0.45
C ILE A 33 -8.13 -0.10 0.52
N THR A 34 -8.68 -1.30 0.75
CA THR A 34 -10.15 -1.49 0.77
C THR A 34 -10.71 -1.69 2.17
N THR A 35 -9.86 -2.10 3.11
CA THR A 35 -10.16 -2.36 4.52
C THR A 35 -9.14 -1.69 5.43
N LEU A 36 -9.40 -1.63 6.75
CA LEU A 36 -8.41 -1.22 7.76
C LEU A 36 -7.47 -2.37 8.20
N ASN A 37 -7.57 -3.53 7.54
CA ASN A 37 -6.77 -4.71 7.87
C ASN A 37 -5.39 -4.64 7.20
N PHE A 38 -4.69 -3.53 7.37
CA PHE A 38 -3.33 -3.33 6.90
C PHE A 38 -2.49 -2.65 7.97
N ASN A 39 -1.19 -2.85 7.89
CA ASN A 39 -0.23 -2.13 8.71
C ASN A 39 1.04 -1.88 7.90
N PHE A 40 1.71 -0.76 8.16
CA PHE A 40 3.06 -0.56 7.66
C PHE A 40 3.91 0.20 8.67
N GLU A 41 5.21 -0.08 8.68
CA GLU A 41 6.16 0.54 9.59
C GLU A 41 7.47 0.78 8.85
N GLY A 42 7.96 2.02 8.87
CA GLY A 42 9.22 2.38 8.19
C GLY A 42 9.20 2.15 6.68
N CYS A 43 8.02 2.26 6.06
CA CYS A 43 7.90 2.11 4.60
C CYS A 43 8.05 3.45 3.90
N SER A 44 8.57 3.39 2.68
CA SER A 44 8.78 4.57 1.83
C SER A 44 8.04 4.42 0.52
N PHE A 45 7.35 5.49 0.12
CA PHE A 45 6.56 5.56 -1.10
C PHE A 45 7.12 6.68 -2.00
N TYR A 46 7.46 6.32 -3.24
CA TYR A 46 8.03 7.23 -4.22
C TYR A 46 7.22 7.16 -5.52
N GLY A 47 6.75 8.31 -6.02
CA GLY A 47 5.94 8.43 -7.23
C GLY A 47 4.74 7.49 -7.29
N SER A 48 4.20 7.08 -6.13
CA SER A 48 3.19 6.04 -6.03
C SER A 48 1.79 6.63 -5.89
N ALA A 49 0.76 5.87 -6.25
CA ALA A 49 -0.64 6.27 -6.11
C ALA A 49 -1.33 5.39 -5.07
N LEU A 50 -1.88 6.00 -4.02
CA LEU A 50 -2.64 5.30 -2.99
C LEU A 50 -4.13 5.51 -3.26
N HIS A 51 -4.88 4.43 -3.42
CA HIS A 51 -6.33 4.43 -3.61
C HIS A 51 -7.00 3.84 -2.38
N VAL A 52 -7.75 4.68 -1.67
CA VAL A 52 -8.42 4.33 -0.43
C VAL A 52 -9.92 4.24 -0.66
N ASN A 53 -10.54 3.17 -0.17
CA ASN A 53 -11.99 3.02 -0.18
C ASN A 53 -12.68 4.19 0.57
N PRO A 54 -13.59 4.93 -0.08
CA PRO A 54 -14.24 6.10 0.49
C PRO A 54 -15.05 5.79 1.76
N ASP A 55 -15.54 4.56 1.91
CA ASP A 55 -16.29 4.10 3.09
C ASP A 55 -15.41 3.98 4.35
N LEU A 56 -14.08 4.02 4.22
CA LEU A 56 -13.17 3.96 5.36
C LEU A 56 -13.08 5.31 6.09
N PRO A 57 -12.92 5.29 7.43
CA PRO A 57 -12.74 6.50 8.21
C PRO A 57 -11.43 7.20 7.84
N ILE A 58 -11.55 8.36 7.20
CA ILE A 58 -10.41 9.12 6.67
C ILE A 58 -9.37 9.44 7.74
N PHE A 59 -9.79 9.75 8.96
CA PHE A 59 -8.87 10.07 10.05
C PHE A 59 -7.97 8.89 10.38
N GLU A 60 -8.51 7.67 10.40
CA GLU A 60 -7.73 6.48 10.71
C GLU A 60 -6.78 6.12 9.59
N VAL A 61 -7.21 6.28 8.33
CA VAL A 61 -6.35 6.06 7.16
C VAL A 61 -5.23 7.10 7.13
N SER A 62 -5.53 8.39 7.27
CA SER A 62 -4.53 9.45 7.34
C SER A 62 -3.58 9.29 8.52
N HIS A 63 -4.07 8.87 9.69
CA HIS A 63 -3.23 8.62 10.86
C HIS A 63 -2.23 7.48 10.61
N ARG A 64 -2.69 6.36 10.03
CA ARG A 64 -1.79 5.25 9.67
C ARG A 64 -0.79 5.70 8.60
N LEU A 65 -1.26 6.38 7.55
CA LEU A 65 -0.42 6.91 6.48
C LEU A 65 0.64 7.87 7.01
N SER A 66 0.34 8.69 8.02
CA SER A 66 1.31 9.63 8.61
C SER A 66 2.57 8.98 9.19
N GLN A 67 2.56 7.65 9.39
CA GLN A 67 3.69 6.89 9.92
C GLN A 67 4.70 6.45 8.84
N SER A 68 4.47 6.79 7.58
CA SER A 68 5.34 6.47 6.45
C SER A 68 5.93 7.71 5.80
N VAL A 69 6.96 7.48 4.98
CA VAL A 69 7.64 8.52 4.21
C VAL A 69 7.07 8.54 2.79
N TYR A 70 6.75 9.73 2.29
CA TYR A 70 6.25 9.95 0.93
C TYR A 70 7.06 11.06 0.27
N ASP A 71 7.23 10.99 -1.05
CA ASP A 71 7.68 12.13 -1.84
C ASP A 71 6.52 13.03 -2.28
N THR A 72 6.87 14.16 -2.89
CA THR A 72 5.91 15.14 -3.44
C THR A 72 5.13 14.63 -4.65
N GLU A 73 5.57 13.53 -5.26
CA GLU A 73 4.95 12.91 -6.43
C GLU A 73 3.91 11.85 -6.03
N THR A 74 3.96 11.39 -4.79
CA THR A 74 3.03 10.41 -4.25
C THR A 74 1.67 11.04 -3.98
N ASN A 75 0.63 10.47 -4.57
CA ASN A 75 -0.73 10.98 -4.50
C ASN A 75 -1.64 10.01 -3.73
N CYS A 76 -2.54 10.55 -2.91
CA CYS A 76 -3.55 9.77 -2.20
C CYS A 76 -4.94 10.15 -2.70
N TYR A 77 -5.61 9.19 -3.31
CA TYR A 77 -6.93 9.32 -3.91
C TYR A 77 -7.96 8.58 -3.05
N ARG A 78 -8.99 9.31 -2.64
CA ARG A 78 -10.20 8.74 -2.05
C ARG A 78 -11.25 8.69 -3.15
N ASP A 79 -11.10 7.72 -4.04
CA ASP A 79 -11.82 7.69 -5.31
C ASP A 79 -12.70 6.43 -5.41
N ASP A 80 -13.88 6.58 -6.02
CA ASP A 80 -14.81 5.49 -6.31
C ASP A 80 -14.24 4.60 -7.43
N TYR A 81 -13.31 3.71 -7.07
CA TYR A 81 -12.77 2.56 -7.83
C TYR A 81 -12.74 2.67 -9.37
N LYS A 82 -11.75 3.37 -9.94
CA LYS A 82 -11.43 3.31 -11.39
C LYS A 82 -10.47 2.18 -11.81
N TYR A 83 -9.90 1.40 -10.90
CA TYR A 83 -8.94 0.34 -11.24
C TYR A 83 -9.56 -1.07 -11.17
N PRO A 84 -9.33 -1.92 -12.19
CA PRO A 84 -9.78 -3.31 -12.17
C PRO A 84 -9.11 -4.08 -11.01
N ARG A 85 -9.90 -4.87 -10.28
CA ARG A 85 -9.49 -5.69 -9.13
C ARG A 85 -8.67 -6.92 -9.53
N THR A 86 -7.72 -6.76 -10.45
CA THR A 86 -6.81 -7.85 -10.82
C THR A 86 -5.88 -8.07 -9.64
N LYS A 87 -6.27 -8.97 -8.73
CA LYS A 87 -5.43 -9.39 -7.60
C LYS A 87 -4.19 -10.06 -8.18
N VAL A 88 -3.10 -9.33 -8.30
CA VAL A 88 -1.80 -9.93 -8.60
C VAL A 88 -1.36 -10.66 -7.33
N PRO A 89 -1.11 -11.97 -7.38
CA PRO A 89 -0.56 -12.69 -6.23
C PRO A 89 0.79 -12.07 -5.88
N LEU A 90 0.94 -11.57 -4.66
CA LEU A 90 2.23 -11.12 -4.15
C LEU A 90 3.24 -12.29 -4.27
N PRO A 91 4.47 -12.05 -4.76
CA PRO A 91 5.45 -13.10 -4.89
C PRO A 91 5.65 -13.78 -3.54
N THR A 92 5.36 -15.07 -3.49
CA THR A 92 5.72 -15.92 -2.36
C THR A 92 7.24 -16.06 -2.41
N THR A 93 7.95 -15.29 -1.59
CA THR A 93 9.39 -15.47 -1.40
C THR A 93 9.62 -16.91 -0.96
N ASN A 94 10.04 -17.76 -1.90
CA ASN A 94 10.54 -19.10 -1.62
C ASN A 94 11.90 -18.92 -0.97
N VAL A 95 11.92 -19.00 0.36
CA VAL A 95 13.16 -19.17 1.11
C VAL A 95 13.61 -20.61 0.86
N HIS A 96 14.74 -20.79 0.15
CA HIS A 96 15.51 -22.01 0.13
C HIS A 96 16.93 -21.67 0.58
#